data_AF-A0A9D1KA77-F1
#
_entry.id   AF-A0A9D1KA77-F1
#
_cell.length_a   1.000
_cell.length_b   1.000
_cell.length_c   1.000
_cell.angle_alpha   90.00
_cell.angle_beta   90.00
_cell.angle_gamma   90.00
#
_symmetry.space_group_name_H-M   'P 1'
#
loop_
_entity.id
_entity.type
_entity.pdbx_description
1 polymer ?
#
loop_
_entity_poly.entity_id
_entity_poly.type
_entity_poly.pdbx_seq_one_letter_code
_entity_poly.pdbx_strand_id
1 'polypeptide(L)'
;MINDKMLDLCKEVVVNYFNDNVDKTDGLKINKDNVFIVWFSKTLQNFKALVSTTVSDGMYYELTYNGDKKELYLDAYKKWENKCIKVEEE
;
A
#
# COMPACT_ATOMS: atom_id res chain seq x y z
N MET A 1 -9.55 -7.03 -15.18
CA MET A 1 -10.85 -6.96 -14.46
C MET A 1 -10.82 -7.45 -13.01
N ILE A 2 -10.39 -8.68 -12.67
CA ILE A 2 -10.31 -9.12 -11.25
C ILE A 2 -9.18 -8.39 -10.50
N ASN A 3 -8.01 -8.28 -11.13
CA ASN A 3 -6.87 -7.58 -10.52
C ASN A 3 -7.20 -6.10 -10.29
N ASP A 4 -7.87 -5.43 -11.23
CA ASP A 4 -8.22 -4.01 -11.09
C ASP A 4 -9.06 -3.73 -9.84
N LYS A 5 -10.02 -4.62 -9.51
CA LYS A 5 -10.81 -4.51 -8.28
C LYS A 5 -9.98 -4.71 -7.02
N MET A 6 -9.01 -5.62 -7.04
CA MET A 6 -8.10 -5.86 -5.90
C MET A 6 -7.17 -4.67 -5.69
N LEU A 7 -6.63 -4.10 -6.77
CA LEU A 7 -5.79 -2.91 -6.71
C LEU A 7 -6.58 -1.69 -6.23
N ASP A 8 -7.82 -1.51 -6.70
CA ASP A 8 -8.69 -0.41 -6.29
C ASP A 8 -9.04 -0.51 -4.79
N LEU A 9 -9.33 -1.71 -4.30
CA LEU A 9 -9.53 -1.98 -2.87
C LEU A 9 -8.30 -1.58 -2.05
N CYS A 10 -7.09 -1.93 -2.51
CA CYS A 10 -5.86 -1.55 -1.80
C CYS A 10 -5.69 -0.03 -1.71
N LYS A 11 -5.98 0.68 -2.81
CA LYS A 11 -5.92 2.15 -2.83
C LYS A 11 -6.93 2.77 -1.89
N GLU A 12 -8.17 2.28 -1.91
CA GLU A 12 -9.24 2.78 -1.04
C GLU A 12 -8.90 2.61 0.45
N VAL A 13 -8.40 1.43 0.83
CA VAL A 13 -8.01 1.14 2.21
C VAL A 13 -6.88 2.06 2.69
N VAL A 14 -5.87 2.32 1.85
CA VAL A 14 -4.77 3.25 2.19
C VAL A 14 -5.26 4.70 2.27
N VAL A 15 -6.16 5.14 1.39
CA VAL A 15 -6.77 6.48 1.47
C VAL A 15 -7.50 6.65 2.80
N ASN A 16 -8.33 5.68 3.17
CA ASN A 16 -9.10 5.72 4.42
C ASN A 16 -8.16 5.74 5.62
N TYR A 17 -7.18 4.83 5.65
CA TYR A 17 -6.18 4.79 6.72
C TYR A 17 -5.44 6.12 6.86
N PHE A 18 -4.93 6.69 5.76
CA PHE A 18 -4.21 7.96 5.80
C PHE A 18 -5.10 9.09 6.33
N ASN A 19 -6.30 9.24 5.77
CA ASN A 19 -7.20 10.34 6.11
C ASN A 19 -7.75 10.23 7.55
N ASP A 20 -7.80 9.04 8.12
CA ASP A 20 -8.21 8.81 9.51
C ASP A 20 -7.08 9.05 10.52
N ASN A 21 -5.82 8.86 10.11
CA ASN A 21 -4.64 8.97 10.98
C ASN A 21 -3.86 10.28 10.82
N VAL A 22 -4.09 11.04 9.75
CA VAL A 22 -3.46 12.35 9.54
C VAL A 22 -3.97 13.35 10.59
N ASP A 23 -3.06 14.17 11.13
CA ASP A 23 -3.42 15.20 12.08
C ASP A 23 -4.39 16.19 11.42
N LYS A 24 -5.57 16.34 12.02
CA LYS A 24 -6.67 17.15 11.45
C LYS A 24 -6.29 18.61 11.24
N THR A 25 -5.26 19.10 11.94
CA THR A 25 -4.72 20.46 11.84
C THR A 25 -3.95 20.70 10.54
N ASP A 26 -3.38 19.67 9.93
CA ASP A 26 -2.60 19.81 8.70
C ASP A 26 -3.50 19.91 7.45
N GLY A 27 -4.79 19.57 7.58
CA GLY A 27 -5.79 19.66 6.51
C GLY A 27 -5.49 18.77 5.30
N LEU A 28 -4.44 17.94 5.36
CA LEU A 28 -3.98 17.14 4.24
C LEU A 28 -4.89 15.92 4.08
N LYS A 29 -5.67 15.89 3.00
CA LYS A 29 -6.45 14.73 2.60
C LYS A 29 -5.97 14.22 1.26
N ILE A 30 -5.91 12.91 1.12
CA ILE A 30 -5.55 12.24 -0.13
C ILE A 30 -6.75 11.52 -0.74
N ASN A 31 -6.64 11.22 -2.02
CA ASN A 31 -7.56 10.36 -2.75
C ASN A 31 -6.78 9.25 -3.48
N LYS A 32 -7.48 8.40 -4.24
CA LYS A 32 -6.88 7.24 -4.93
C LYS A 32 -5.83 7.61 -5.99
N ASP A 33 -5.82 8.85 -6.48
CA ASP A 33 -4.81 9.34 -7.44
C ASP A 33 -3.47 9.60 -6.76
N ASN A 34 -3.49 9.86 -5.45
CA ASN A 34 -2.28 9.99 -4.63
C ASN A 34 -1.71 8.65 -4.18
N VAL A 35 -2.38 7.54 -4.47
CA VAL A 35 -1.97 6.19 -4.04
C VAL A 35 -1.56 5.35 -5.23
N PHE A 36 -0.37 4.75 -5.13
CA PHE A 36 0.17 3.87 -6.16
C PHE A 36 0.65 2.55 -5.58
N ILE A 37 0.48 1.51 -6.37
CA ILE A 37 0.90 0.15 -6.05
C ILE A 37 2.36 0.02 -6.47
N VAL A 38 3.23 -0.33 -5.53
CA VAL A 38 4.66 -0.55 -5.77
C VAL A 38 4.92 -1.99 -6.17
N TRP A 39 4.26 -2.92 -5.50
CA TRP A 39 4.34 -4.34 -5.83
C TRP A 39 2.99 -4.99 -5.60
N PHE A 40 2.66 -5.98 -6.43
CA PHE A 40 1.47 -6.79 -6.26
C PHE A 40 1.76 -8.23 -6.66
N SER A 41 1.37 -9.17 -5.82
CA SER A 41 1.40 -10.59 -6.14
C SER A 41 0.10 -11.24 -5.70
N LYS A 42 -0.39 -12.16 -6.52
CA LYS A 42 -1.62 -12.91 -6.27
C LYS A 42 -1.35 -14.39 -6.49
N THR A 43 -1.82 -15.22 -5.56
CA THR A 43 -1.78 -16.68 -5.68
C THR A 43 -3.11 -17.25 -5.22
N LEU A 44 -3.83 -17.87 -6.16
CA LEU A 44 -5.18 -18.41 -5.95
C LEU A 44 -6.14 -17.32 -5.40
N GLN A 45 -6.72 -17.51 -4.21
CA GLN A 45 -7.58 -16.54 -3.53
C GLN A 45 -6.84 -15.51 -2.67
N ASN A 46 -5.51 -15.64 -2.49
CA ASN A 46 -4.72 -14.74 -1.65
C ASN A 46 -3.98 -13.69 -2.50
N PHE A 47 -3.75 -12.51 -1.94
CA PHE A 47 -2.85 -11.53 -2.55
C PHE A 47 -2.10 -10.72 -1.50
N LYS A 48 -0.97 -10.15 -1.92
CA LYS A 48 -0.22 -9.15 -1.16
C LYS A 48 0.10 -7.96 -2.05
N ALA A 49 -0.09 -6.76 -1.52
CA ALA A 49 0.22 -5.50 -2.18
C ALA A 49 1.15 -4.66 -1.30
N LEU A 50 2.19 -4.09 -1.91
CA LEU A 50 2.96 -3.01 -1.32
C LEU A 50 2.50 -1.71 -1.95
N VAL A 51 2.14 -0.73 -1.11
CA VAL A 51 1.45 0.48 -1.52
C VAL A 51 2.13 1.69 -0.88
N SER A 52 2.20 2.78 -1.63
CA SER A 52 2.79 4.03 -1.18
C SER A 52 1.94 5.20 -1.64
N THR A 53 2.12 6.35 -0.99
CA THR A 53 1.46 7.60 -1.31
C THR A 53 2.42 8.59 -1.97
N THR A 54 1.89 9.59 -2.67
CA THR A 54 2.67 10.73 -3.18
C THR A 54 3.02 11.74 -2.08
N VAL A 55 2.45 11.58 -0.88
CA VAL A 55 2.77 12.40 0.30
C VAL A 55 4.20 12.12 0.74
N SER A 56 4.95 13.18 1.04
CA SER A 56 6.36 13.09 1.46
C SER A 56 6.51 12.84 2.97
N ASP A 57 5.68 11.95 3.52
CA ASP A 57 5.71 11.52 4.92
C ASP A 57 6.61 10.29 5.16
N GLY A 58 7.03 9.64 4.06
CA GLY A 58 7.81 8.42 4.07
C GLY A 58 7.00 7.18 4.42
N MET A 59 5.67 7.23 4.39
CA MET A 59 4.85 6.08 4.76
C MET A 59 4.79 5.02 3.66
N TYR A 60 4.75 3.77 4.08
CA TYR A 60 4.70 2.60 3.21
C TYR A 60 3.77 1.56 3.82
N TYR A 61 2.89 1.00 2.99
CA TYR A 61 1.82 0.13 3.45
C TYR A 61 1.98 -1.26 2.84
N GLU A 62 1.79 -2.29 3.64
CA GLU A 62 1.62 -3.65 3.18
C GLU A 62 0.16 -4.07 3.41
N LEU A 63 -0.47 -4.59 2.37
CA LEU A 63 -1.79 -5.19 2.47
C LEU A 63 -1.70 -6.68 2.15
N THR A 64 -2.19 -7.51 3.06
CA THR A 64 -2.22 -8.97 2.90
C THR A 64 -3.66 -9.46 2.95
N TYR A 65 -4.15 -10.02 1.85
CA TYR A 65 -5.50 -10.55 1.75
C TYR A 65 -5.50 -12.07 1.90
N ASN A 66 -6.26 -12.55 2.88
CA ASN A 66 -6.59 -13.96 3.07
C ASN A 66 -7.94 -14.25 2.41
N GLY A 67 -7.91 -14.95 1.27
CA GLY A 67 -9.13 -15.27 0.51
C GLY A 67 -9.99 -16.35 1.12
N ASP A 68 -9.42 -17.23 1.95
CA ASP A 68 -10.19 -18.28 2.65
C ASP A 68 -11.09 -17.67 3.73
N LYS A 69 -10.55 -16.69 4.46
CA LYS A 69 -11.27 -15.97 5.52
C LYS A 69 -11.97 -14.70 5.04
N LYS A 70 -11.64 -14.23 3.83
CA LYS A 70 -12.06 -12.93 3.26
C LYS A 70 -11.63 -11.73 4.12
N GLU A 71 -10.41 -11.78 4.64
CA GLU A 71 -9.86 -10.75 5.52
C GLU A 71 -8.72 -10.00 4.83
N LEU A 72 -8.64 -8.70 5.05
CA LEU A 72 -7.55 -7.85 4.59
C LEU A 72 -6.83 -7.27 5.81
N TYR A 73 -5.54 -7.56 5.89
CA TYR A 73 -4.64 -7.06 6.92
C TYR A 73 -3.86 -5.89 6.34
N LEU A 74 -3.66 -4.83 7.14
CA LEU A 74 -2.86 -3.66 6.77
C LEU A 74 -1.76 -3.47 7.81
N ASP A 75 -0.53 -3.41 7.34
CA ASP A 75 0.63 -2.99 8.12
C ASP A 75 1.13 -1.64 7.57
N ALA A 76 1.40 -0.70 8.48
CA ALA A 76 1.88 0.64 8.14
C ALA A 76 3.31 0.82 8.67
N TYR A 77 4.23 1.17 7.77
CA TYR A 77 5.65 1.36 8.04
C TYR A 77 6.11 2.75 7.64
N LYS A 78 7.20 3.21 8.25
CA LYS A 78 7.93 4.39 7.79
C LYS A 78 9.19 3.95 7.05
N LYS A 79 9.26 4.25 5.75
CA LYS A 79 10.42 3.99 4.91
C LYS A 79 11.56 4.90 5.33
N TRP A 80 12.64 4.28 5.81
CA TRP A 80 13.81 5.00 6.32
C TRP A 80 14.73 5.49 5.21
N GLU A 81 15.09 4.60 4.27
CA GLU A 81 15.95 4.92 3.13
C GLU A 81 15.74 3.96 1.97
N ASN A 82 16.27 4.31 0.79
CA ASN A 82 16.38 3.41 -0.35
C ASN A 82 17.83 3.43 -0.83
N LYS A 83 18.52 2.29 -0.70
CA LYS A 83 19.92 2.11 -1.12
C LYS A 83 19.97 1.14 -2.30
N CYS A 84 20.70 1.53 -3.33
CA CYS A 84 21.06 0.63 -4.42
C CYS A 84 22.29 -0.20 -4.00
N ILE A 85 22.12 -1.51 -3.89
CA ILE A 85 23.21 -2.45 -3.60
C ILE A 85 23.54 -3.18 -4.91
N LYS A 86 24.76 -3.00 -5.41
CA LYS A 86 25.23 -3.72 -6.60
C LYS A 86 25.61 -5.14 -6.19
N VAL A 87 25.07 -6.12 -6.88
CA VAL A 87 25.48 -7.52 -6.77
C VAL A 87 26.33 -7.81 -8.00
N GLU A 88 27.57 -8.28 -7.79
CA GLU A 88 28.41 -8.75 -8.88
C GLU A 88 27.92 -10.15 -9.28
N GLU A 89 27.76 -10.39 -10.58
CA GLU A 89 27.41 -11.72 -11.10
C GLU A 89 28.66 -12.63 -11.05
N GLU A 90 28.49 -13.86 -10.56
CA GLU A 90 29.53 -14.91 -10.63
C GLU A 90 29.68 -15.48 -12.04
#